data_AF-A0A9E4G416-F1
#
_entry.id   AF-A0A9E4G416-F1
#
_cell.length_a   1.000
_cell.length_b   1.000
_cell.length_c   1.000
_cell.angle_alpha   90.00
_cell.angle_beta   90.00
_cell.angle_gamma   90.00
#
_symmetry.space_group_name_H-M   'P 1'
#
loop_
_entity.id
_entity.type
_entity.pdbx_description
1 polymer ?
#
loop_
_entity_poly.entity_id
_entity_poly.type
_entity_poly.pdbx_seq_one_letter_code
_entity_poly.pdbx_strand_id
1 'polypeptide(L)'
;LTMVSAEDRNYDPSNARGGGGIWIYWLTLVCEGLLKAGYRHEATAIVKGLLDAQGRVLERDGRLAQFYHADEAKGFGEDHHLDGIAPLKLLGDVMGMRIIAADKVWLGGEFTWDHPVTIEQHGVTVSRSHEASRVEFPSGHTVALEADAPWQLLQDPTPQKLESTEREPLDTPDIPLPSEDDVDGPVTIEVEDGADLSLDTPGAADRDMPPDDADGSPPEG
;
A
#
# COMPACT_ATOMS: atom_id res chain seq x y z
N LEU A 1 11.06 -14.11 2.01
CA LEU A 1 9.74 -14.26 1.37
C LEU A 1 8.77 -13.44 2.20
N THR A 2 8.09 -12.44 1.63
CA THR A 2 7.24 -11.52 2.41
C THR A 2 5.86 -12.10 2.69
N MET A 3 5.24 -12.77 1.71
CA MET A 3 3.96 -13.48 1.84
C MET A 3 3.94 -14.71 0.94
N VAL A 4 3.42 -15.83 1.42
CA VAL A 4 3.14 -17.05 0.65
C VAL A 4 1.80 -17.65 1.07
N SER A 5 1.28 -18.61 0.29
CA SER A 5 0.09 -19.36 0.68
C SER A 5 0.29 -20.09 2.01
N ALA A 6 -0.77 -20.21 2.81
CA ALA A 6 -0.77 -21.04 4.01
C ALA A 6 -0.50 -22.53 3.74
N GLU A 7 -0.68 -22.97 2.49
CA GLU A 7 -0.36 -24.32 2.03
C GLU A 7 1.10 -24.49 1.56
N ASP A 8 1.87 -23.39 1.47
CA ASP A 8 3.28 -23.45 1.08
C ASP A 8 4.13 -24.03 2.22
N ARG A 9 5.11 -24.88 1.89
CA ARG A 9 6.03 -25.46 2.87
C ARG A 9 6.86 -24.42 3.64
N ASN A 10 7.01 -23.22 3.08
CA ASN A 10 7.72 -22.10 3.68
C ASN A 10 6.77 -21.12 4.39
N TYR A 11 5.51 -21.50 4.62
CA TYR A 11 4.57 -20.68 5.37
C TYR A 11 5.02 -20.52 6.82
N ASP A 12 5.12 -19.27 7.25
CA ASP A 12 5.28 -18.88 8.63
C ASP A 12 4.45 -17.63 8.89
N PRO A 13 3.37 -17.72 9.68
CA PRO A 13 2.47 -16.59 9.92
C PRO A 13 3.15 -15.41 10.64
N SER A 14 4.33 -15.63 11.24
CA SER A 14 5.14 -14.62 11.91
C SER A 14 6.27 -14.02 11.06
N ASN A 15 6.52 -14.54 9.85
CA ASN A 15 7.71 -14.25 9.04
C ASN A 15 9.07 -14.55 9.71
N ALA A 16 9.12 -15.34 10.79
CA ALA A 16 10.38 -15.60 11.49
C ALA A 16 11.31 -16.57 10.73
N ARG A 17 10.76 -17.56 10.03
CA ARG A 17 11.49 -18.61 9.28
C ARG A 17 10.92 -18.88 7.89
N GLY A 18 9.97 -18.07 7.46
CA GLY A 18 9.18 -18.26 6.26
C GLY A 18 8.50 -16.98 5.82
N GLY A 19 7.55 -17.10 4.89
CA GLY A 19 6.65 -16.01 4.52
C GLY A 19 5.24 -16.28 5.03
N GLY A 20 4.47 -15.26 5.37
CA GLY A 20 3.11 -15.44 5.86
C GLY A 20 2.59 -14.25 6.66
N GLY A 21 3.47 -13.52 7.33
CA GLY A 21 3.13 -12.26 7.98
C GLY A 21 2.52 -11.26 6.99
N ILE A 22 1.53 -10.52 7.46
CA ILE A 22 0.71 -9.59 6.70
C ILE A 22 1.42 -8.25 6.59
N TRP A 23 1.88 -7.96 5.38
CA TRP A 23 2.39 -6.65 4.99
C TRP A 23 1.26 -5.85 4.34
N ILE A 24 0.94 -4.68 4.88
CA ILE A 24 -0.20 -3.88 4.43
C ILE A 24 -0.08 -3.46 2.97
N TYR A 25 1.14 -3.20 2.48
CA TYR A 25 1.40 -2.93 1.07
C TYR A 25 0.90 -4.05 0.16
N TRP A 26 1.31 -5.30 0.42
CA TRP A 26 0.93 -6.45 -0.39
C TRP A 26 -0.57 -6.76 -0.25
N LEU A 27 -1.12 -6.68 0.97
CA LEU A 27 -2.56 -6.81 1.21
C LEU A 27 -3.35 -5.78 0.41
N THR A 28 -2.86 -4.54 0.32
CA THR A 28 -3.50 -3.48 -0.46
C THR A 28 -3.56 -3.82 -1.93
N LEU A 29 -2.47 -4.30 -2.53
CA LEU A 29 -2.44 -4.69 -3.94
C LEU A 29 -3.41 -5.86 -4.23
N VAL A 30 -3.48 -6.85 -3.34
CA VAL A 30 -4.42 -7.97 -3.46
C VAL A 30 -5.86 -7.48 -3.41
N CYS A 31 -6.22 -6.68 -2.40
CA CYS A 31 -7.58 -6.16 -2.26
C CYS A 31 -7.99 -5.24 -3.42
N GLU A 32 -7.07 -4.44 -3.96
CA GLU A 32 -7.34 -3.66 -5.17
C GLU A 32 -7.62 -4.54 -6.39
N GLY A 33 -6.90 -5.67 -6.53
CA GLY A 33 -7.18 -6.68 -7.55
C GLY A 33 -8.57 -7.30 -7.39
N LEU A 34 -8.93 -7.68 -6.15
CA LEU A 34 -10.25 -8.23 -5.82
C LEU A 34 -11.37 -7.24 -6.17
N LEU A 35 -11.24 -5.98 -5.78
CA LEU A 35 -12.22 -4.93 -6.10
C LEU A 35 -12.40 -4.73 -7.61
N LYS A 36 -11.31 -4.73 -8.38
CA LYS A 36 -11.36 -4.63 -9.85
C LYS A 36 -12.05 -5.83 -10.50
N ALA A 37 -11.94 -7.01 -9.89
CA ALA A 37 -12.56 -8.24 -10.35
C ALA A 37 -14.00 -8.45 -9.83
N GLY A 38 -14.53 -7.53 -9.00
CA GLY A 38 -15.89 -7.59 -8.47
C GLY A 38 -16.05 -8.33 -7.14
N TYR A 39 -14.94 -8.79 -6.54
CA TYR A 39 -14.91 -9.51 -5.26
C TYR A 39 -14.88 -8.56 -4.05
N ARG A 40 -15.92 -7.73 -3.93
CA ARG A 40 -16.00 -6.71 -2.87
C ARG A 40 -16.18 -7.31 -1.48
N HIS A 41 -16.99 -8.36 -1.35
CA HIS A 41 -17.23 -9.02 -0.07
C HIS A 41 -15.93 -9.59 0.52
N GLU A 42 -15.13 -10.24 -0.31
CA GLU A 42 -13.84 -10.81 0.05
C GLU A 42 -12.84 -9.72 0.42
N ALA A 43 -12.74 -8.65 -0.39
CA ALA A 43 -11.87 -7.51 -0.07
C ALA A 43 -12.26 -6.86 1.26
N THR A 44 -13.56 -6.67 1.52
CA THR A 44 -14.05 -6.11 2.78
C THR A 44 -13.76 -7.04 3.96
N ALA A 45 -13.93 -8.35 3.81
CA ALA A 45 -13.62 -9.32 4.86
C ALA A 45 -12.14 -9.26 5.28
N ILE A 46 -11.23 -9.17 4.30
CA ILE A 46 -9.79 -9.02 4.54
C ILE A 46 -9.50 -7.72 5.29
N VAL A 47 -10.07 -6.59 4.85
CA VAL A 47 -9.87 -5.29 5.50
C VAL A 47 -10.42 -5.29 6.94
N LYS A 48 -11.59 -5.89 7.18
CA LYS A 48 -12.14 -6.05 8.53
C LYS A 48 -11.19 -6.84 9.45
N GLY A 49 -10.63 -7.95 8.95
CA GLY A 49 -9.65 -8.75 9.69
C GLY A 49 -8.38 -7.95 10.04
N LEU A 50 -7.87 -7.15 9.10
CA LEU A 50 -6.73 -6.26 9.36
C LEU A 50 -7.07 -5.22 10.45
N LEU A 51 -8.22 -4.55 10.35
CA LEU A 51 -8.62 -3.54 11.32
C LEU A 51 -8.85 -4.13 12.72
N ASP A 52 -9.42 -5.33 12.83
CA ASP A 52 -9.57 -6.03 14.11
C ASP A 52 -8.20 -6.39 14.71
N ALA A 53 -7.26 -6.89 13.90
CA ALA A 53 -5.90 -7.17 14.36
C ALA A 53 -5.17 -5.88 14.81
N GLN A 54 -5.26 -4.81 14.04
CA GLN A 54 -4.68 -3.50 14.37
C GLN A 54 -5.30 -2.93 15.66
N GLY A 55 -6.62 -3.00 15.81
CA GLY A 55 -7.33 -2.55 17.00
C GLY A 55 -6.86 -3.27 18.26
N ARG A 56 -6.79 -4.60 18.22
CA ARG A 56 -6.30 -5.41 19.36
C ARG A 56 -4.84 -5.14 19.70
N VAL A 57 -3.98 -4.95 18.69
CA VAL A 57 -2.57 -4.59 18.90
C VAL A 57 -2.47 -3.19 19.52
N LEU A 58 -3.24 -2.23 19.03
CA LEU A 58 -3.27 -0.87 19.58
C LEU A 58 -3.79 -0.85 21.03
N GLU A 59 -4.85 -1.60 21.33
CA GLU A 59 -5.39 -1.74 22.69
C GLU A 59 -4.40 -2.36 23.66
N ARG A 60 -3.65 -3.38 23.22
CA ARG A 60 -2.68 -4.10 24.05
C ARG A 60 -1.38 -3.32 24.25
N ASP A 61 -0.83 -2.78 23.15
CA ASP A 61 0.55 -2.28 23.10
C ASP A 61 0.63 -0.75 23.00
N GLY A 62 -0.49 -0.06 22.76
CA GLY A 62 -0.52 1.40 22.59
C GLY A 62 0.12 1.90 21.29
N ARG A 63 0.43 0.99 20.35
CA ARG A 63 1.18 1.29 19.13
C ARG A 63 0.75 0.41 17.96
N LEU A 64 1.03 0.88 16.75
CA LEU A 64 0.95 0.08 15.52
C LEU A 64 2.33 -0.52 15.23
N ALA A 65 2.36 -1.58 14.41
CA ALA A 65 3.57 -2.33 14.08
C ALA A 65 3.76 -2.41 12.58
N GLN A 66 5.00 -2.56 12.12
CA GLN A 66 5.36 -2.61 10.69
C GLN A 66 4.60 -3.67 9.89
N PHE A 67 4.41 -4.86 10.45
CA PHE A 67 3.61 -5.94 9.85
C PHE A 67 2.93 -6.78 10.94
N TYR A 68 1.98 -7.62 10.53
CA TYR A 68 1.11 -8.35 11.47
C TYR A 68 1.21 -9.86 11.28
N HIS A 69 0.96 -10.63 12.34
CA HIS A 69 0.81 -12.08 12.23
C HIS A 69 -0.43 -12.43 11.41
N ALA A 70 -0.38 -13.47 10.56
CA ALA A 70 -1.53 -13.85 9.74
C ALA A 70 -2.70 -14.42 10.56
N ASP A 71 -2.40 -15.21 11.59
CA ASP A 71 -3.42 -15.97 12.32
C ASP A 71 -3.80 -15.33 13.67
N GLU A 72 -3.04 -14.34 14.14
CA GLU A 72 -3.16 -13.80 15.50
C GLU A 72 -3.07 -12.28 15.49
N ALA A 73 -3.68 -11.62 16.48
CA ALA A 73 -3.55 -10.18 16.66
C ALA A 73 -2.20 -9.82 17.32
N LYS A 74 -1.12 -9.96 16.55
CA LYS A 74 0.25 -9.61 16.96
C LYS A 74 0.90 -8.75 15.89
N GLY A 75 1.51 -7.65 16.33
CA GLY A 75 2.35 -6.81 15.50
C GLY A 75 3.82 -7.19 15.64
N PHE A 76 4.59 -7.03 14.57
CA PHE A 76 6.03 -7.28 14.51
C PHE A 76 6.75 -6.18 13.72
N GLY A 77 8.08 -6.17 13.83
CA GLY A 77 8.94 -5.17 13.23
C GLY A 77 9.03 -3.92 14.09
N GLU A 78 9.30 -2.78 13.44
CA GLU A 78 9.46 -1.50 14.14
C GLU A 78 8.11 -0.94 14.64
N ASP A 79 8.19 -0.24 15.76
CA ASP A 79 7.05 0.42 16.38
C ASP A 79 6.69 1.72 15.64
N HIS A 80 5.40 2.01 15.51
CA HIS A 80 4.88 3.22 14.82
C HIS A 80 5.35 3.36 13.37
N HIS A 81 5.75 2.25 12.74
CA HIS A 81 6.20 2.24 11.36
C HIS A 81 5.05 2.59 10.40
N LEU A 82 5.32 3.47 9.44
CA LEU A 82 4.31 3.96 8.48
C LEU A 82 3.68 2.83 7.65
N ASP A 83 4.47 1.82 7.28
CA ASP A 83 3.96 0.63 6.57
C ASP A 83 2.91 -0.17 7.37
N GLY A 84 2.81 0.07 8.68
CA GLY A 84 1.89 -0.56 9.60
C GLY A 84 0.53 0.12 9.77
N ILE A 85 0.33 1.29 9.16
CA ILE A 85 -0.92 2.07 9.33
C ILE A 85 -2.06 1.53 8.46
N ALA A 86 -3.29 1.76 8.89
CA ALA A 86 -4.47 1.38 8.11
C ALA A 86 -4.43 2.01 6.69
N PRO A 87 -4.65 1.23 5.62
CA PRO A 87 -4.58 1.73 4.25
C PRO A 87 -5.82 2.55 3.90
N LEU A 88 -5.82 3.84 4.23
CA LEU A 88 -7.00 4.73 4.15
C LEU A 88 -7.67 4.75 2.78
N LYS A 89 -6.89 4.73 1.69
CA LYS A 89 -7.42 4.66 0.33
C LYS A 89 -8.20 3.36 0.11
N LEU A 90 -7.62 2.22 0.48
CA LEU A 90 -8.28 0.92 0.35
C LEU A 90 -9.54 0.88 1.20
N LEU A 91 -9.45 1.38 2.43
CA LEU A 91 -10.58 1.48 3.36
C LEU A 91 -11.75 2.25 2.74
N GLY A 92 -11.48 3.42 2.13
CA GLY A 92 -12.48 4.17 1.36
C GLY A 92 -13.05 3.36 0.19
N ASP A 93 -12.19 2.71 -0.60
CA ASP A 93 -12.60 1.93 -1.77
C ASP A 93 -13.51 0.74 -1.40
N VAL A 94 -13.22 0.00 -0.32
CA VAL A 94 -14.07 -1.10 0.16
C VAL A 94 -15.38 -0.61 0.78
N MET A 95 -15.38 0.57 1.39
CA MET A 95 -16.61 1.27 1.81
C MET A 95 -17.36 1.89 0.62
N GLY A 96 -16.79 1.86 -0.58
CA GLY A 96 -17.38 2.45 -1.77
C GLY A 96 -17.58 3.96 -1.61
N MET A 97 -16.54 4.65 -1.14
CA MET A 97 -16.50 6.10 -1.11
C MET A 97 -15.08 6.64 -1.33
N ARG A 98 -14.98 7.82 -1.93
CA ARG A 98 -13.70 8.54 -2.06
C ARG A 98 -13.94 10.05 -2.05
N ILE A 99 -13.58 10.69 -0.95
CA ILE A 99 -13.65 12.14 -0.80
C ILE A 99 -12.38 12.73 -1.43
N ILE A 100 -12.54 13.43 -2.56
CA ILE A 100 -11.42 13.99 -3.34
C ILE A 100 -11.11 15.42 -2.89
N ALA A 101 -12.15 16.19 -2.60
CA ALA A 101 -12.08 17.57 -2.18
C ALA A 101 -13.37 17.96 -1.44
N ALA A 102 -13.38 19.17 -0.88
CA ALA A 102 -14.51 19.77 -0.20
C ALA A 102 -15.80 19.81 -1.03
N ASP A 103 -15.70 19.76 -2.36
CA ASP A 103 -16.80 19.88 -3.32
C ASP A 103 -16.96 18.64 -4.21
N LYS A 104 -16.20 17.56 -3.95
CA LYS A 104 -16.09 16.42 -4.87
C LYS A 104 -15.93 15.09 -4.15
N VAL A 105 -16.91 14.21 -4.37
CA VAL A 105 -16.98 12.89 -3.75
C VAL A 105 -17.34 11.84 -4.79
N TRP A 106 -16.60 10.74 -4.86
CA TRP A 106 -17.11 9.53 -5.49
C TRP A 106 -17.82 8.67 -4.47
N LEU A 107 -19.01 8.18 -4.81
CA LEU A 107 -19.84 7.36 -3.93
C LEU A 107 -20.58 6.30 -4.73
N GLY A 108 -20.76 5.12 -4.14
CA GLY A 108 -21.61 4.05 -4.68
C GLY A 108 -21.00 2.66 -4.54
N GLY A 109 -21.53 1.72 -5.32
CA GLY A 109 -21.22 0.30 -5.19
C GLY A 109 -21.90 -0.32 -3.98
N GLU A 110 -21.92 -1.65 -3.91
CA GLU A 110 -22.57 -2.38 -2.83
C GLU A 110 -21.98 -2.03 -1.45
N PHE A 111 -22.84 -1.91 -0.44
CA PHE A 111 -22.44 -1.73 0.95
C PHE A 111 -22.32 -3.08 1.66
N THR A 112 -21.09 -3.47 2.03
CA THR A 112 -20.76 -4.80 2.58
C THR A 112 -20.28 -4.76 4.04
N TRP A 113 -20.57 -3.68 4.76
CA TRP A 113 -20.14 -3.49 6.15
C TRP A 113 -21.28 -3.81 7.12
N ASP A 114 -20.96 -4.35 8.30
CA ASP A 114 -21.98 -4.86 9.23
C ASP A 114 -22.72 -3.74 9.96
N HIS A 115 -22.09 -2.56 10.04
CA HIS A 115 -22.60 -1.39 10.73
C HIS A 115 -22.50 -0.16 9.82
N PRO A 116 -23.42 0.81 9.98
CA PRO A 116 -23.32 2.09 9.29
C PRO A 116 -21.97 2.75 9.55
N VAL A 117 -21.41 3.35 8.51
CA VAL A 117 -20.11 4.03 8.57
C VAL A 117 -20.29 5.50 8.24
N THR A 118 -19.53 6.35 8.93
CA THR A 118 -19.48 7.79 8.65
C THR A 118 -18.02 8.20 8.56
N ILE A 119 -17.66 8.91 7.50
CA ILE A 119 -16.34 9.51 7.30
C ILE A 119 -16.51 11.01 7.12
N GLU A 120 -15.69 11.78 7.82
CA GLU A 120 -15.55 13.21 7.63
C GLU A 120 -14.16 13.52 7.09
N GLN A 121 -14.08 14.19 5.94
CA GLN A 121 -12.81 14.61 5.34
C GLN A 121 -13.03 15.88 4.51
N HIS A 122 -12.12 16.85 4.61
CA HIS A 122 -12.24 18.15 3.92
C HIS A 122 -13.58 18.89 4.20
N GLY A 123 -14.16 18.69 5.39
CA GLY A 123 -15.47 19.22 5.77
C GLY A 123 -16.66 18.54 5.08
N VAL A 124 -16.42 17.52 4.27
CA VAL A 124 -17.46 16.66 3.71
C VAL A 124 -17.74 15.52 4.66
N THR A 125 -19.01 15.31 4.97
CA THR A 125 -19.48 14.15 5.75
C THR A 125 -20.18 13.16 4.83
N VAL A 126 -19.67 11.94 4.76
CA VAL A 126 -20.26 10.83 4.01
C VAL A 126 -20.72 9.77 4.99
N SER A 127 -22.00 9.41 4.98
CA SER A 127 -22.54 8.28 5.72
C SER A 127 -23.09 7.21 4.78
N ARG A 128 -22.88 5.94 5.12
CA ARG A 128 -23.42 4.80 4.37
C ARG A 128 -23.99 3.73 5.30
N SER A 129 -25.09 3.13 4.88
CA SER A 129 -25.71 1.97 5.51
C SER A 129 -26.30 1.02 4.45
N HIS A 130 -26.91 -0.07 4.89
CA HIS A 130 -27.70 -0.96 4.02
C HIS A 130 -28.98 -0.30 3.47
N GLU A 131 -29.39 0.84 4.01
CA GLU A 131 -30.63 1.52 3.63
C GLU A 131 -30.36 2.63 2.60
N ALA A 132 -29.34 3.46 2.86
CA ALA A 132 -29.02 4.59 2.01
C ALA A 132 -27.56 5.04 2.18
N SER A 133 -27.12 5.88 1.25
CA SER A 133 -25.89 6.66 1.37
C SER A 133 -26.20 8.14 1.33
N ARG A 134 -25.55 8.94 2.17
CA ARG A 134 -25.75 10.39 2.26
C ARG A 134 -24.41 11.12 2.24
N VAL A 135 -24.34 12.21 1.47
CA VAL A 135 -23.21 13.14 1.46
C VAL A 135 -23.71 14.51 1.88
N GLU A 136 -22.98 15.15 2.80
CA GLU A 136 -23.17 16.54 3.21
C GLU A 136 -21.88 17.29 2.91
N PHE A 137 -21.97 18.30 2.03
CA PHE A 137 -20.86 19.17 1.65
C PHE A 137 -20.77 20.38 2.61
N PRO A 138 -19.59 21.04 2.71
CA PRO A 138 -19.42 22.23 3.54
C PRO A 138 -20.36 23.39 3.19
N SER A 139 -20.87 23.46 1.96
CA SER A 139 -21.88 24.45 1.56
C SER A 139 -23.24 24.24 2.23
N GLY A 140 -23.46 23.10 2.89
CA GLY A 140 -24.75 22.61 3.35
C GLY A 140 -25.52 21.82 2.30
N HIS A 141 -25.00 21.72 1.06
CA HIS A 141 -25.61 20.86 0.05
C HIS A 141 -25.59 19.40 0.49
N THR A 142 -26.72 18.70 0.36
CA THR A 142 -26.85 17.29 0.71
C THR A 142 -27.33 16.49 -0.48
N VAL A 143 -26.71 15.34 -0.72
CA VAL A 143 -27.15 14.35 -1.70
C VAL A 143 -27.44 13.04 -0.98
N ALA A 144 -28.60 12.44 -1.25
CA ALA A 144 -28.95 11.10 -0.80
C ALA A 144 -29.02 10.17 -2.01
N LEU A 145 -28.48 8.96 -1.85
CA LEU A 145 -28.48 7.88 -2.83
C LEU A 145 -29.02 6.60 -2.18
N GLU A 146 -29.59 5.72 -2.99
CA GLU A 146 -29.89 4.35 -2.59
C GLU A 146 -28.60 3.63 -2.14
N ALA A 147 -28.73 2.61 -1.27
CA ALA A 147 -27.59 1.92 -0.67
C ALA A 147 -26.61 1.32 -1.72
N ASP A 148 -27.14 0.79 -2.82
CA ASP A 148 -26.43 0.11 -3.90
C ASP A 148 -26.30 0.96 -5.17
N ALA A 149 -26.50 2.28 -5.05
CA ALA A 149 -26.39 3.19 -6.19
C ALA A 149 -25.08 3.00 -6.95
N PRO A 150 -25.10 3.13 -8.30
CA PRO A 150 -23.91 2.93 -9.11
C PRO A 150 -22.82 3.91 -8.71
N TRP A 151 -21.56 3.48 -8.87
CA TRP A 151 -20.39 4.31 -8.60
C TRP A 151 -20.42 5.59 -9.45
N GLN A 152 -20.55 6.74 -8.79
CA GLN A 152 -20.76 8.02 -9.47
C GLN A 152 -20.06 9.17 -8.75
N LEU A 153 -19.78 10.23 -9.52
CA LEU A 153 -19.21 11.46 -9.02
C LEU A 153 -20.33 12.39 -8.56
N LEU A 154 -20.27 12.79 -7.30
CA LEU A 154 -21.07 13.82 -6.70
C LEU A 154 -20.24 15.10 -6.61
N GLN A 155 -20.80 16.20 -7.12
CA GLN A 155 -20.17 17.50 -7.12
C GLN A 155 -21.10 18.52 -6.47
N ASP A 156 -20.56 19.33 -5.57
CA ASP A 156 -21.29 20.43 -4.97
C ASP A 156 -21.56 21.52 -6.03
N PRO A 157 -22.83 21.88 -6.31
CA PRO A 157 -23.16 22.94 -7.25
C PRO A 157 -22.76 24.33 -6.74
N THR A 158 -22.53 24.48 -5.43
CA THR A 158 -22.21 25.77 -4.81
C THR A 158 -20.98 25.67 -3.91
N PRO A 159 -19.77 25.40 -4.46
CA PRO A 159 -18.58 25.18 -3.66
C PRO A 159 -18.28 26.39 -2.77
N GLN A 160 -18.24 26.19 -1.46
CA GLN A 160 -17.63 27.18 -0.59
C GLN A 160 -16.11 27.08 -0.70
N LYS A 161 -15.45 28.22 -0.86
CA LYS A 161 -14.00 28.29 -0.72
C LYS A 161 -13.68 28.09 0.75
N LEU A 162 -13.32 26.87 1.14
CA LEU A 162 -12.71 26.64 2.44
C LEU A 162 -11.43 27.48 2.49
N GLU A 163 -11.37 28.41 3.44
CA GLU A 163 -10.11 29.08 3.73
C GLU A 163 -9.16 27.99 4.21
N SER A 164 -8.12 27.73 3.41
CA SER A 164 -7.00 26.92 3.88
C SER A 164 -6.44 27.68 5.06
N THR A 165 -6.69 27.18 6.28
CA THR A 165 -5.90 27.62 7.42
C THR A 165 -4.46 27.29 7.05
N GLU A 166 -3.65 28.33 6.81
CA GLU A 166 -2.22 28.17 6.66
C GLU A 166 -1.77 27.44 7.92
N ARG A 167 -1.41 26.16 7.76
CA ARG A 167 -0.91 25.37 8.88
C ARG A 167 0.35 26.09 9.31
N GLU A 168 0.41 26.47 10.59
CA GLU A 168 1.68 26.92 11.16
C GLU A 168 2.74 25.88 10.78
N PRO A 169 3.89 26.31 10.22
CA PRO A 169 4.98 25.41 9.95
C PRO A 169 5.22 24.58 11.21
N LEU A 170 5.31 23.26 11.06
CA LEU A 170 5.78 22.43 12.16
C LEU A 170 7.11 23.02 12.62
N ASP A 171 7.29 23.19 13.93
CA ASP A 171 8.57 23.58 14.49
C ASP A 171 9.64 22.69 13.86
N THR A 172 10.56 23.31 13.15
CA THR A 172 11.65 22.56 12.53
C THR A 172 12.42 21.94 13.69
N PRO A 173 12.55 20.60 13.77
CA PRO A 173 13.36 20.02 14.81
C PRO A 173 14.73 20.68 14.76
N ASP A 174 15.25 21.08 15.92
CA ASP A 174 16.60 21.64 16.06
C ASP A 174 17.61 20.51 15.81
N ILE A 175 17.73 20.13 14.54
CA ILE A 175 18.76 19.24 14.04
C ILE A 175 19.99 20.13 13.93
N PRO A 176 21.04 19.90 14.74
CA PRO A 176 22.27 20.65 14.59
C PRO A 176 22.72 20.50 13.15
N LEU A 177 22.75 21.61 12.41
CA LEU A 177 23.42 21.63 11.12
C LEU A 177 24.89 21.27 11.39
N PRO A 178 25.49 20.35 10.61
CA PRO A 178 26.93 20.15 10.69
C PRO A 178 27.60 21.51 10.53
N SER A 179 28.58 21.79 11.38
CA SER A 179 29.30 23.05 11.31
C SER A 179 30.00 23.15 9.95
N GLU A 180 30.22 24.37 9.43
CA GLU A 180 30.97 24.54 8.18
C GLU A 180 32.39 23.92 8.28
N ASP A 181 32.90 23.77 9.50
CA ASP A 181 34.16 23.08 9.83
C ASP A 181 34.08 21.54 9.69
N ASP A 182 32.88 20.93 9.61
CA ASP A 182 32.69 19.49 9.39
C ASP A 182 32.73 19.11 7.89
N VAL A 183 32.78 20.08 6.98
CA VAL A 183 32.69 19.88 5.51
C VAL A 183 34.06 19.84 4.82
N ASP A 184 35.15 20.17 5.53
CA ASP A 184 36.52 20.25 4.96
C ASP A 184 37.34 18.95 5.14
N GLY A 185 36.67 17.80 5.04
CA GLY A 185 37.28 16.49 4.86
C GLY A 185 36.75 15.82 3.60
N PRO A 186 37.56 15.04 2.86
CA PRO A 186 37.04 14.29 1.73
C PRO A 186 35.90 13.38 2.22
N VAL A 187 34.69 13.63 1.75
CA VAL A 187 33.53 12.76 1.96
C VAL A 187 33.89 11.41 1.33
N THR A 188 34.29 10.46 2.16
CA THR A 188 34.53 9.09 1.73
C THR A 188 33.18 8.39 1.74
N ILE A 189 32.57 8.27 0.56
CA ILE A 189 31.44 7.36 0.37
C ILE A 189 32.06 5.97 0.32
N GLU A 190 32.03 5.24 1.43
CA GLU A 190 32.32 3.81 1.42
C GLU A 190 31.19 3.10 0.69
N VAL A 191 31.40 2.84 -0.60
CA VAL A 191 30.64 1.84 -1.33
C VAL A 191 31.14 0.50 -0.82
N GLU A 192 30.31 -0.26 -0.09
CA GLU A 192 30.58 -1.68 0.16
C GLU A 192 30.58 -2.39 -1.20
N ASP A 193 31.77 -2.51 -1.80
CA ASP A 193 32.01 -3.31 -3.00
C ASP A 193 32.06 -4.78 -2.59
N GLY A 194 30.88 -5.30 -2.28
CA GLY A 194 30.61 -6.63 -1.75
C GLY A 194 29.64 -7.42 -2.62
N ALA A 195 29.74 -7.28 -3.94
CA ALA A 195 29.17 -8.24 -4.88
C ALA A 195 30.05 -8.30 -6.13
N ASP A 196 30.94 -9.30 -6.15
CA ASP A 196 31.63 -9.79 -7.34
C ASP A 196 30.60 -10.11 -8.44
N LEU A 197 30.38 -9.14 -9.31
CA LEU A 197 29.78 -9.34 -10.63
C LEU A 197 30.90 -9.19 -11.66
N SER A 198 31.82 -10.15 -11.67
CA SER A 198 32.66 -10.43 -12.83
C SER A 198 31.76 -10.79 -14.02
N LEU A 199 31.45 -9.79 -14.84
CA LEU A 199 31.01 -9.98 -16.21
C LEU A 199 32.22 -10.46 -17.02
N ASP A 200 32.31 -11.79 -17.13
CA ASP A 200 33.27 -12.48 -17.98
C ASP A 200 33.07 -12.04 -19.43
N THR A 201 33.96 -11.15 -19.90
CA THR A 201 34.01 -10.76 -21.30
C THR A 201 35.13 -11.57 -21.94
N PRO A 202 34.88 -12.43 -22.94
CA PRO A 202 35.93 -13.27 -23.50
C PRO A 202 36.90 -12.37 -24.28
N GLY A 203 38.10 -12.19 -23.73
CA GLY A 203 39.23 -11.56 -24.39
C GLY A 203 39.81 -12.47 -25.47
N ALA A 204 39.95 -11.92 -26.68
CA ALA A 204 40.63 -12.53 -27.80
C ALA A 204 42.05 -12.98 -27.43
N ALA A 205 42.31 -14.28 -27.55
CA ALA A 205 43.65 -14.82 -27.59
C ALA A 205 43.82 -15.57 -28.92
N ASP A 206 44.66 -14.97 -29.75
CA ASP A 206 45.31 -15.51 -30.93
C ASP A 206 45.92 -16.89 -30.63
N ARG A 207 45.37 -17.94 -31.27
CA ARG A 207 45.98 -19.28 -31.33
C ARG A 207 45.66 -19.92 -32.69
N ASP A 208 46.56 -19.63 -33.62
CA ASP A 208 47.19 -20.54 -34.58
C ASP A 208 46.33 -21.68 -35.15
N MET A 209 45.98 -21.51 -36.42
CA MET A 209 45.20 -22.41 -37.26
C MET A 209 46.13 -23.44 -37.92
N PRO A 210 45.93 -24.76 -37.76
CA PRO A 210 46.48 -25.74 -38.69
C PRO A 210 45.52 -25.91 -39.89
N PRO A 211 46.04 -26.36 -41.05
CA PRO A 211 45.36 -26.15 -42.32
C PRO A 211 44.22 -27.13 -42.57
N ASP A 212 43.29 -26.58 -43.35
CA ASP A 212 42.26 -27.15 -44.21
C ASP A 212 42.65 -28.51 -44.81
N ASP A 213 41.86 -29.55 -44.51
CA ASP A 213 41.76 -30.77 -45.31
C ASP A 213 40.27 -31.00 -45.63
N ALA A 214 39.98 -30.83 -46.92
CA ALA A 214 38.71 -31.08 -47.56
C ALA A 214 38.51 -32.57 -47.85
N ASP A 215 37.37 -33.12 -47.44
CA ASP A 215 36.62 -34.21 -48.10
C ASP A 215 35.30 -34.37 -47.29
N GLY A 216 34.08 -34.51 -47.81
CA GLY A 216 33.65 -35.10 -49.06
C GLY A 216 32.36 -35.89 -48.76
N SER A 217 31.21 -35.29 -49.08
CA SER A 217 29.89 -35.91 -49.30
C SER A 217 29.05 -36.45 -48.10
N PRO A 218 27.70 -36.36 -48.19
CA PRO A 218 26.76 -36.92 -47.22
C PRO A 218 26.34 -38.35 -47.60
N PRO A 219 25.81 -39.17 -46.67
CA PRO A 219 24.98 -40.29 -47.06
C PRO A 219 23.49 -39.89 -47.02
N GLU A 220 22.83 -40.11 -48.15
CA GLU A 220 21.39 -40.37 -48.22
C GLU A 220 21.07 -41.71 -47.54
N GLY A 221 19.89 -41.80 -46.90
CA GLY A 221 19.33 -43.02 -46.34
C GLY A 221 18.18 -42.75 -45.38
#